data_AF-A0A1I5T272-F1
#
_entry.id   AF-A0A1I5T272-F1
#
_cell.length_a   1.000
_cell.length_b   1.000
_cell.length_c   1.000
_cell.angle_alpha   90.00
_cell.angle_beta   90.00
_cell.angle_gamma   90.00
#
_symmetry.space_group_name_H-M   'P 1'
#
loop_
_entity.id
_entity.type
_entity.pdbx_description
1 polymer ?
#
loop_
_entity_poly.entity_id
_entity_poly.type
_entity_poly.pdbx_seq_one_letter_code
_entity_poly.pdbx_strand_id
1 'polypeptide(L)'
;MSAWEFWIDRGGTFTDVVARRPDGTLLTHKLLSENPERYRDAAVAGIREMLGLGAGDPIPDAAIRAVKMGTTVATNALLERKGARTLLLITEGFGDLLRIGYQTRPRLFDLNIRRPDLLYERVAEVAERLDAEGGVVAPLDAQAAEAASARSPSPSCMPT
;
A
#
# COMPACT_ATOMS: atom_id res chain seq x y z
N MET A 1 0.42 -34.83 -9.51
CA MET A 1 -0.91 -34.45 -9.04
C MET A 1 -1.01 -32.93 -9.14
N SER A 2 -2.03 -32.42 -9.81
CA SER A 2 -2.35 -31.00 -9.83
C SER A 2 -2.84 -30.58 -8.44
N ALA A 3 -2.36 -29.46 -7.94
CA ALA A 3 -2.79 -28.87 -6.68
C ALA A 3 -3.67 -27.64 -6.96
N TRP A 4 -4.36 -27.12 -5.95
CA TRP A 4 -5.26 -25.98 -6.12
C TRP A 4 -4.51 -24.71 -6.53
N GLU A 5 -5.15 -23.89 -7.36
CA GLU A 5 -4.67 -22.54 -7.70
C GLU A 5 -5.76 -21.52 -7.32
N PHE A 6 -5.38 -20.40 -6.73
CA PHE A 6 -6.31 -19.34 -6.32
C PHE A 6 -5.93 -17.99 -6.93
N TRP A 7 -6.93 -17.26 -7.42
CA TRP A 7 -6.86 -15.87 -7.83
C TRP A 7 -7.88 -15.08 -7.01
N ILE A 8 -7.41 -14.10 -6.26
CA ILE A 8 -8.21 -13.38 -5.28
C ILE A 8 -8.17 -11.89 -5.63
N ASP A 9 -9.33 -11.26 -5.68
CA ASP A 9 -9.46 -9.81 -5.76
C ASP A 9 -10.13 -9.29 -4.49
N ARG A 10 -9.35 -8.65 -3.62
CA ARG A 10 -9.86 -8.01 -2.41
C ARG A 10 -10.28 -6.57 -2.71
N GLY A 11 -11.58 -6.39 -2.87
CA GLY A 11 -12.25 -5.09 -2.99
C GLY A 11 -12.57 -4.45 -1.64
N GLY A 12 -13.21 -3.28 -1.68
CA GLY A 12 -13.67 -2.58 -0.47
C GLY A 12 -14.82 -3.29 0.24
N THR A 13 -15.85 -3.73 -0.49
CA THR A 13 -17.02 -4.40 0.09
C THR A 13 -16.93 -5.92 0.04
N PHE A 14 -16.44 -6.46 -1.08
CA PHE A 14 -16.36 -7.90 -1.31
C PHE A 14 -14.96 -8.34 -1.71
N THR A 15 -14.64 -9.57 -1.34
CA THR A 15 -13.49 -10.32 -1.82
C THR A 15 -13.99 -11.42 -2.74
N ASP A 16 -13.57 -11.36 -3.99
CA ASP A 16 -13.88 -12.36 -5.01
C ASP A 16 -12.73 -13.37 -5.08
N VAL A 17 -13.06 -14.66 -4.99
CA VAL A 17 -12.10 -15.77 -5.06
C VAL A 17 -12.46 -16.63 -6.27
N VAL A 18 -11.52 -16.75 -7.20
CA VAL A 18 -11.56 -17.74 -8.27
C VAL A 18 -10.56 -18.83 -7.93
N ALA A 19 -11.00 -20.08 -7.95
CA ALA A 19 -10.14 -21.22 -7.67
C ALA A 19 -10.18 -22.24 -8.79
N ARG A 20 -9.05 -22.89 -9.03
CA ARG A 20 -8.95 -24.07 -9.88
C ARG A 20 -8.65 -25.28 -9.03
N ARG A 21 -9.52 -26.27 -9.10
CA ARG A 21 -9.34 -27.59 -8.49
C ARG A 21 -8.19 -28.35 -9.16
N PRO A 22 -7.63 -29.35 -8.46
CA PRO A 22 -6.77 -30.38 -9.06
C PRO A 22 -7.31 -30.95 -10.37
N ASP A 23 -8.61 -31.25 -10.45
CA ASP A 23 -9.25 -31.80 -11.66
C ASP A 23 -9.39 -30.79 -12.82
N GLY A 24 -8.98 -29.53 -12.61
CA GLY A 24 -9.05 -28.46 -13.58
C GLY A 24 -10.35 -27.63 -13.52
N THR A 25 -11.32 -28.03 -12.70
CA THR A 25 -12.60 -27.30 -12.54
C THR A 25 -12.38 -25.94 -11.92
N LEU A 26 -13.03 -24.92 -12.48
CA LEU A 26 -13.05 -23.57 -11.93
C LEU A 26 -14.25 -23.38 -11.00
N LEU A 27 -14.00 -22.76 -9.86
CA LEU A 27 -14.99 -22.35 -8.87
C LEU A 27 -14.85 -20.86 -8.60
N THR A 28 -15.97 -20.24 -8.26
CA THR A 28 -15.99 -18.87 -7.75
C THR A 28 -16.62 -18.85 -6.37
N HIS A 29 -16.16 -17.93 -5.55
CA HIS A 29 -16.71 -17.68 -4.22
C HIS A 29 -16.59 -16.20 -3.89
N LYS A 30 -17.55 -15.70 -3.11
CA LYS A 30 -17.66 -14.28 -2.79
C LYS A 30 -17.92 -14.11 -1.31
N LEU A 31 -17.05 -13.35 -0.66
CA LEU A 31 -17.14 -13.06 0.76
C LEU A 31 -17.21 -11.55 0.98
N LEU A 32 -17.77 -11.12 2.11
CA LEU A 32 -17.60 -9.73 2.57
C LEU A 32 -16.12 -9.51 2.88
N SER A 33 -15.54 -8.40 2.40
CA SER A 33 -14.14 -8.06 2.64
C SER A 33 -13.82 -7.87 4.13
N GLU A 34 -14.82 -7.47 4.92
CA GLU A 34 -14.73 -7.31 6.37
C GLU A 34 -15.94 -7.99 7.02
N ASN A 35 -15.68 -9.01 7.84
CA ASN A 35 -16.68 -9.65 8.70
C ASN A 35 -16.00 -10.28 9.94
N PRO A 36 -15.60 -9.44 10.92
CA PRO A 36 -14.79 -9.87 12.06
C PRO A 36 -15.43 -10.97 12.92
N GLU A 37 -16.76 -11.07 12.92
CA GLU A 37 -17.51 -12.11 13.65
C GLU A 37 -17.30 -13.52 13.08
N ARG A 38 -17.01 -13.63 11.78
CA ARG A 38 -16.80 -14.92 11.10
C ARG A 38 -15.34 -15.22 10.80
N TYR A 39 -14.57 -14.23 10.39
CA TYR A 39 -13.19 -14.43 9.97
C TYR A 39 -12.36 -13.15 10.10
N ARG A 40 -11.05 -13.32 10.32
CA ARG A 40 -10.10 -12.20 10.36
C ARG A 40 -9.71 -11.68 8.98
N ASP A 41 -9.64 -12.57 7.99
CA ASP A 41 -9.24 -12.24 6.62
C ASP A 41 -10.10 -13.01 5.62
N ALA A 42 -10.77 -12.27 4.72
CA ALA A 42 -11.71 -12.83 3.76
C ALA A 42 -11.03 -13.73 2.71
N ALA A 43 -9.78 -13.45 2.34
CA ALA A 43 -9.04 -14.27 1.37
C ALA A 43 -8.68 -15.62 1.97
N VAL A 44 -8.18 -15.63 3.21
CA VAL A 44 -7.87 -16.87 3.95
C VAL A 44 -9.15 -17.68 4.19
N ALA A 45 -10.25 -17.02 4.58
CA ALA A 45 -11.54 -17.68 4.77
C ALA A 45 -12.04 -18.33 3.47
N GLY A 46 -11.99 -17.62 2.34
CA GLY A 46 -12.41 -18.15 1.04
C GLY A 46 -11.61 -19.38 0.59
N ILE A 47 -10.29 -19.38 0.81
CA ILE A 47 -9.43 -20.55 0.55
C ILE A 47 -9.85 -21.73 1.43
N ARG A 48 -10.05 -21.51 2.74
CA ARG A 48 -10.45 -22.56 3.68
C ARG A 48 -11.80 -23.16 3.34
N GLU A 49 -12.80 -22.34 3.06
CA GLU A 49 -14.14 -22.78 2.69
C GLU A 49 -14.12 -23.61 1.39
N MET A 50 -13.34 -23.20 0.38
CA MET A 50 -13.19 -23.95 -0.87
C MET A 50 -12.43 -25.28 -0.72
N LEU A 51 -11.50 -25.36 0.24
CA LEU A 51 -10.82 -26.58 0.62
C LEU A 51 -11.67 -27.47 1.55
N GLY A 52 -12.82 -26.99 2.03
CA GLY A 52 -13.67 -27.69 3.00
C GLY A 52 -13.06 -27.76 4.40
N LEU A 53 -12.21 -26.80 4.78
CA LEU A 53 -11.50 -26.73 6.05
C LEU A 53 -12.25 -25.84 7.06
N GLY A 54 -12.28 -26.25 8.32
CA GLY A 54 -12.74 -25.45 9.44
C GLY A 54 -11.75 -24.32 9.80
N ALA A 55 -12.12 -23.46 10.75
CA ALA A 55 -11.33 -22.28 11.13
C ALA A 55 -9.94 -22.62 11.74
N GLY A 56 -9.82 -23.78 12.40
CA GLY A 56 -8.59 -24.22 13.05
C GLY A 56 -7.78 -25.27 12.29
N ASP A 57 -8.34 -25.81 11.20
CA ASP A 57 -7.71 -26.95 10.52
C ASP A 57 -6.42 -26.51 9.81
N PRO A 58 -5.35 -27.33 9.84
CA PRO A 58 -4.17 -27.05 9.04
C PRO A 58 -4.51 -27.15 7.56
N ILE A 59 -3.98 -26.24 6.75
CA ILE A 59 -4.00 -26.40 5.29
C ILE A 59 -3.00 -27.52 4.96
N PRO A 60 -3.40 -28.61 4.27
CA PRO A 60 -2.49 -29.70 4.00
C PRO A 60 -1.31 -29.26 3.13
N ASP A 61 -0.13 -29.80 3.42
CA ASP A 61 1.08 -29.53 2.64
C ASP A 61 0.87 -29.89 1.17
N ALA A 62 1.38 -29.05 0.27
CA ALA A 62 1.24 -29.16 -1.18
C ALA A 62 -0.21 -29.18 -1.71
N ALA A 63 -1.24 -28.88 -0.89
CA ALA A 63 -2.62 -28.76 -1.37
C ALA A 63 -2.81 -27.57 -2.31
N ILE A 64 -1.98 -26.53 -2.17
CA ILE A 64 -2.05 -25.28 -2.93
C ILE A 64 -0.75 -25.11 -3.72
N ARG A 65 -0.90 -25.00 -5.05
CA ARG A 65 0.21 -24.71 -5.97
C ARG A 65 0.54 -23.23 -6.01
N ALA A 66 -0.49 -22.38 -6.05
CA ALA A 66 -0.32 -20.94 -6.18
C ALA A 66 -1.49 -20.17 -5.59
N VAL A 67 -1.19 -19.02 -5.00
CA VAL A 67 -2.16 -17.98 -4.63
C VAL A 67 -1.70 -16.68 -5.27
N LYS A 68 -2.56 -16.06 -6.06
CA LYS A 68 -2.35 -14.74 -6.65
C LYS A 68 -3.39 -13.80 -6.08
N MET A 69 -2.96 -12.69 -5.50
CA MET A 69 -3.86 -11.72 -4.88
C MET A 69 -3.67 -10.35 -5.51
N GLY A 70 -4.76 -9.81 -6.07
CA GLY A 70 -4.93 -8.39 -6.35
C GLY A 70 -5.74 -7.75 -5.22
N THR A 71 -5.49 -6.48 -4.95
CA THR A 71 -6.31 -5.72 -4.02
C THR A 71 -6.42 -4.27 -4.46
N THR A 72 -7.58 -3.66 -4.20
CA THR A 72 -7.83 -2.23 -4.42
C THR A 72 -7.66 -1.41 -3.14
N VAL A 73 -7.27 -2.03 -2.01
CA VAL A 73 -7.11 -1.35 -0.72
C VAL A 73 -6.10 -0.20 -0.81
N ALA A 74 -4.94 -0.42 -1.43
CA ALA A 74 -3.89 0.60 -1.55
C ALA A 74 -4.34 1.79 -2.40
N THR A 75 -4.98 1.53 -3.55
CA THR A 75 -5.47 2.59 -4.43
C THR A 75 -6.60 3.38 -3.79
N ASN A 76 -7.53 2.71 -3.09
CA ASN A 76 -8.61 3.39 -2.38
C ASN A 76 -8.08 4.19 -1.20
N ALA A 77 -7.13 3.66 -0.44
CA ALA A 77 -6.48 4.41 0.64
C ALA A 77 -5.81 5.69 0.13
N LEU A 78 -5.18 5.64 -1.06
CA LEU A 78 -4.61 6.82 -1.70
C LEU A 78 -5.69 7.83 -2.14
N LEU A 79 -6.75 7.36 -2.80
CA LEU A 79 -7.84 8.21 -3.29
C LEU A 79 -8.65 8.85 -2.14
N GLU A 80 -8.91 8.09 -1.08
CA GLU A 80 -9.65 8.52 0.10
C GLU A 80 -8.77 9.24 1.14
N ARG A 81 -7.46 9.38 0.87
CA ARG A 81 -6.47 9.97 1.80
C ARG A 81 -6.44 9.28 3.17
N LYS A 82 -6.73 7.99 3.21
CA LYS A 82 -6.67 7.13 4.41
C LYS A 82 -5.30 6.48 4.53
N GLY A 83 -4.26 7.30 4.63
CA GLY A 83 -2.88 6.87 4.82
C GLY A 83 -2.32 7.27 6.18
N ALA A 84 -1.15 6.75 6.52
CA ALA A 84 -0.40 7.26 7.66
C ALA A 84 0.07 8.70 7.40
N ARG A 85 0.21 9.49 8.47
CA ARG A 85 0.83 10.81 8.41
C ARG A 85 2.31 10.64 8.05
N THR A 86 2.76 11.30 6.98
CA THR A 86 4.14 11.17 6.48
C THR A 86 4.92 12.48 6.59
N LEU A 87 6.23 12.36 6.86
CA LEU A 87 7.23 13.43 6.81
C LEU A 87 8.05 13.26 5.54
N LEU A 88 8.24 14.34 4.79
CA LEU A 88 9.22 14.38 3.70
C LEU A 88 10.57 14.85 4.26
N LEU A 89 11.58 13.98 4.22
CA LEU A 89 12.98 14.39 4.33
C LEU A 89 13.51 14.69 2.94
N ILE A 90 14.07 15.88 2.76
CA ILE A 90 14.58 16.33 1.47
C ILE A 90 15.81 17.20 1.67
N THR A 91 16.65 17.27 0.66
CA THR A 91 17.88 18.05 0.73
C THR A 91 17.62 19.53 0.97
N GLU A 92 18.46 20.18 1.76
CA GLU A 92 18.36 21.60 2.11
C GLU A 92 18.20 22.51 0.88
N GLY A 93 17.26 23.45 0.95
CA GLY A 93 16.89 24.32 -0.17
C GLY A 93 15.96 23.68 -1.21
N PHE A 94 15.53 22.42 -1.04
CA PHE A 94 14.58 21.73 -1.93
C PHE A 94 13.21 21.46 -1.28
N GLY A 95 12.90 22.08 -0.15
CA GLY A 95 11.68 21.82 0.62
C GLY A 95 10.38 21.98 -0.17
N ASP A 96 10.35 22.90 -1.12
CA ASP A 96 9.19 23.15 -1.98
C ASP A 96 9.17 22.33 -3.27
N LEU A 97 10.14 21.45 -3.51
CA LEU A 97 10.31 20.77 -4.80
C LEU A 97 9.05 20.03 -5.26
N LEU A 98 8.42 19.25 -4.37
CA LEU A 98 7.20 18.52 -4.69
C LEU A 98 5.95 19.41 -4.78
N ARG A 99 5.96 20.58 -4.13
CA ARG A 99 4.89 21.59 -4.21
C ARG A 99 4.93 22.36 -5.53
N ILE A 100 6.13 22.61 -6.05
CA ILE A 100 6.37 23.22 -7.35
C ILE A 100 6.09 22.20 -8.46
N GLY A 101 6.57 20.97 -8.27
CA GLY A 101 6.50 19.90 -9.27
C GLY A 101 7.19 20.30 -10.58
N TYR A 102 6.72 19.76 -11.70
CA TYR A 102 7.26 20.08 -13.02
C TYR A 102 6.66 21.34 -13.66
N GLN A 103 5.83 22.08 -12.91
CA GLN A 103 5.08 23.23 -13.43
C GLN A 103 4.25 22.93 -14.69
N THR A 104 3.92 21.66 -14.94
CA THR A 104 3.11 21.24 -16.08
C THR A 104 1.71 21.84 -15.97
N ARG A 105 1.22 22.44 -17.06
CA ARG A 105 -0.09 23.09 -17.15
C ARG A 105 -0.97 22.38 -18.17
N PRO A 106 -1.71 21.31 -17.80
CA PRO A 106 -2.57 20.58 -18.72
C PRO A 106 -3.63 21.47 -19.39
N ARG A 107 -4.10 22.49 -18.66
CA ARG A 107 -5.00 23.55 -19.15
C ARG A 107 -4.29 24.90 -19.02
N LEU A 108 -3.57 25.29 -20.08
CA LEU A 108 -2.67 26.46 -20.06
C LEU A 108 -3.37 27.77 -19.73
N PHE A 109 -4.64 27.91 -20.14
CA PHE A 109 -5.43 29.15 -20.03
C PHE A 109 -6.29 29.25 -18.76
N ASP A 110 -6.28 28.24 -17.88
CA ASP A 110 -7.00 28.33 -16.60
C ASP A 110 -6.36 29.39 -15.70
N LEU A 111 -7.11 30.46 -15.40
CA LEU A 111 -6.69 31.51 -14.47
C LEU A 111 -6.67 31.03 -13.01
N ASN A 112 -7.54 30.08 -12.66
CA ASN A 112 -7.61 29.48 -11.33
C ASN A 112 -6.96 28.09 -11.31
N ILE A 113 -5.67 28.03 -10.97
CA ILE A 113 -4.89 26.80 -10.96
C ILE A 113 -5.15 26.03 -9.67
N ARG A 114 -5.78 24.85 -9.76
CA ARG A 114 -5.87 23.92 -8.63
C ARG A 114 -4.74 22.90 -8.71
N ARG A 115 -3.82 22.96 -7.74
CA ARG A 115 -2.76 21.95 -7.59
C ARG A 115 -3.30 20.76 -6.80
N PRO A 116 -2.85 19.52 -7.07
CA PRO A 116 -3.15 18.39 -6.21
C PRO A 116 -2.60 18.64 -4.79
N ASP A 117 -3.33 18.15 -3.79
CA ASP A 117 -2.84 18.19 -2.41
C ASP A 117 -1.63 17.26 -2.24
N LEU A 118 -0.69 17.67 -1.40
CA LEU A 118 0.53 16.92 -1.11
C LEU A 118 0.21 15.71 -0.23
N LEU A 119 1.02 14.64 -0.33
CA LEU A 119 0.84 13.42 0.46
C LEU A 119 1.52 13.51 1.84
N TYR A 120 2.55 14.34 1.95
CA TYR A 120 3.22 14.62 3.21
C TYR A 120 2.53 15.75 3.95
N GLU A 121 2.64 15.74 5.27
CA GLU A 121 2.11 16.79 6.13
C GLU A 121 3.17 17.85 6.43
N ARG A 122 4.44 17.43 6.51
CA ARG A 122 5.57 18.29 6.83
C ARG A 122 6.78 17.95 6.00
N VAL A 123 7.68 18.91 5.95
CA VAL A 123 8.98 18.81 5.31
C VAL A 123 10.05 19.10 6.35
N ALA A 124 11.10 18.29 6.35
CA ALA A 124 12.33 18.55 7.08
C ALA A 124 13.48 18.54 6.07
N GLU A 125 14.16 19.67 5.98
CA GLU A 125 15.32 19.84 5.13
C GLU A 125 16.56 19.29 5.83
N VAL A 126 17.37 18.53 5.09
CA VAL A 126 18.57 17.88 5.59
C VAL A 126 19.79 18.43 4.84
N ALA A 127 20.80 18.84 5.62
CA ALA A 127 22.02 19.44 5.11
C ALA A 127 22.93 18.35 4.52
N GLU A 128 22.62 17.90 3.30
CA GLU A 128 23.50 17.06 2.47
C GLU A 128 23.55 17.56 1.02
N ARG A 129 24.45 17.00 0.21
CA ARG A 129 24.48 17.26 -1.24
C ARG A 129 25.23 16.19 -2.01
N LEU A 130 24.62 15.73 -3.10
CA LEU A 130 25.28 14.99 -4.17
C LEU A 130 25.32 15.84 -5.45
N ASP A 131 26.34 15.65 -6.28
CA ASP A 131 26.39 16.16 -7.66
C ASP A 131 25.63 15.23 -8.64
N ALA A 132 25.63 15.60 -9.92
CA ALA A 132 24.91 14.86 -10.96
C ALA A 132 25.55 13.49 -11.27
N GLU A 133 26.83 13.33 -10.98
CA GLU A 133 27.62 12.11 -11.15
C GLU A 133 27.53 11.20 -9.90
N GLY A 134 26.87 11.65 -8.83
CA GLY A 134 26.72 10.93 -7.57
C GLY A 134 27.87 11.17 -6.58
N GLY A 135 28.77 12.10 -6.86
CA GLY A 135 29.83 12.55 -5.96
C GLY A 135 29.28 13.33 -4.77
N VAL A 136 29.91 13.17 -3.60
CA VAL A 136 29.49 13.86 -2.37
C VAL A 136 30.06 15.28 -2.37
N VAL A 137 29.17 16.27 -2.40
CA VAL A 137 29.51 17.70 -2.27
C VAL A 137 29.40 18.15 -0.82
N ALA A 138 28.37 17.66 -0.10
CA ALA A 138 28.21 17.83 1.33
C ALA A 138 27.76 16.50 1.95
N PRO A 139 28.50 15.93 2.91
CA PRO A 139 28.18 14.63 3.48
C PRO A 139 26.89 14.71 4.31
N LEU A 140 26.12 13.63 4.29
CA LEU A 140 24.95 13.47 5.15
C LEU A 140 25.38 13.30 6.62
N ASP A 141 24.83 14.14 7.50
CA ASP A 141 24.81 13.87 8.93
C ASP A 141 23.58 13.03 9.28
N ALA A 142 23.80 11.72 9.43
CA ALA A 142 22.74 10.77 9.76
C ALA A 142 22.07 11.08 11.11
N GLN A 143 22.82 11.55 12.11
CA GLN A 143 22.25 11.86 13.42
C GLN A 143 21.36 13.09 13.36
N ALA A 144 21.78 14.13 12.62
CA ALA A 144 20.96 15.31 12.39
C ALA A 144 19.67 14.97 11.61
N ALA A 145 19.76 14.12 10.58
CA ALA A 145 18.62 13.66 9.80
C ALA A 145 17.61 12.86 10.64
N GLU A 146 18.10 11.92 11.46
CA GLU A 146 17.27 11.18 12.42
C GLU A 146 16.60 12.11 13.43
N ALA A 147 17.33 13.08 13.99
CA ALA A 147 16.79 14.06 14.92
C ALA A 147 15.74 14.99 14.28
N ALA A 148 15.86 15.28 12.97
CA ALA A 148 14.83 16.00 12.22
C ALA A 148 13.55 15.16 12.06
N SER A 149 13.68 13.85 11.88
CA SER A 149 12.55 12.92 11.83
C SER A 149 11.81 12.79 13.17
N ALA A 150 12.54 12.74 14.29
CA ALA A 150 11.99 12.55 15.63
C ALA A 150 11.22 13.76 16.19
N ARG A 151 11.51 14.97 15.70
CA ARG A 151 10.77 16.21 16.03
C ARG A 151 9.37 16.27 15.42
N SER A 152 9.00 15.27 14.65
CA SER A 152 7.63 15.07 14.20
C SER A 152 6.82 14.28 15.25
N PRO A 153 5.71 14.81 15.83
CA PRO A 153 4.81 14.02 16.67
C PRO A 153 4.53 12.68 16.02
N SER A 154 4.76 11.62 16.80
CA SER A 154 4.51 10.25 16.37
C SER A 154 3.07 10.16 15.87
N PRO A 155 2.80 9.43 14.78
CA PRO A 155 1.44 9.01 14.52
C PRO A 155 1.01 8.19 15.75
N SER A 156 0.00 8.66 16.48
CA SER A 156 -0.86 7.69 17.16
C SER A 156 -1.37 6.81 16.03
N CYS A 157 -0.79 5.62 15.86
CA CYS A 157 -1.45 4.56 15.11
C CYS A 157 -2.83 4.44 15.73
N MET A 158 -3.84 5.00 15.07
CA MET A 158 -5.22 4.68 15.39
C MET A 158 -5.33 3.20 15.07
N PRO A 159 -5.56 2.32 16.07
CA PRO A 159 -5.92 0.96 15.77
C PRO A 159 -7.28 1.05 15.06
N THR A 160 -7.30 0.68 13.78
CA THR A 160 -8.53 0.22 13.13
C THR A 160 -9.04 -1.01 13.85
#